data_AF-A0A7Y2WY22-F1
#
_entry.id   AF-A0A7Y2WY22-F1
#
_cell.length_a   1.000
_cell.length_b   1.000
_cell.length_c   1.000
_cell.angle_alpha   90.00
_cell.angle_beta   90.00
_cell.angle_gamma   90.00
#
_symmetry.space_group_name_H-M   'P 1'
#
loop_
_entity.id
_entity.type
_entity.pdbx_description
1 polymer ?
#
loop_
_entity_poly.entity_id
_entity_poly.type
_entity_poly.pdbx_seq_one_letter_code
_entity_poly.pdbx_strand_id
1 'polypeptide(L)'
;MSAVARRVSPVFLIALGVSALLGLAGGSGFNWAAPQRAWEILTAAFLWTLISAAGTMIGRFFGERVRRGNWRRGLWIAGVQSFPLTTAFLFTAALVADFSIIPVAAPVCYAGTLVVALSTGVLGTLTSPFIK
;
A
#
# COMPACT_ATOMS: atom_id res chain seq x y z
N MET A 1 -19.42 -7.38 24.70
CA MET A 1 -18.20 -7.41 23.86
C MET A 1 -18.29 -8.59 22.90
N SER A 2 -17.76 -8.47 21.69
CA SER A 2 -17.84 -9.40 20.53
C SER A 2 -19.20 -9.35 19.79
N ALA A 3 -19.31 -9.26 18.47
CA ALA A 3 -18.37 -9.55 17.40
C ALA A 3 -18.50 -8.52 16.26
N VAL A 4 -17.50 -7.64 16.11
CA VAL A 4 -17.30 -6.88 14.88
C VAL A 4 -16.56 -7.81 13.91
N ALA A 5 -17.26 -8.81 13.37
CA ALA A 5 -16.79 -9.54 12.21
C ALA A 5 -16.95 -8.61 10.99
N ARG A 6 -16.05 -7.62 10.86
CA ARG A 6 -15.89 -6.86 9.61
C ARG A 6 -15.54 -7.89 8.55
N ARG A 7 -16.49 -8.20 7.65
CA ARG A 7 -16.22 -8.98 6.44
C ARG A 7 -15.09 -8.26 5.69
N VAL A 8 -13.89 -8.82 5.74
CA VAL A 8 -12.74 -8.29 5.03
C VAL A 8 -13.05 -8.43 3.54
N SER A 9 -12.99 -7.31 2.81
CA SER A 9 -13.29 -7.30 1.37
C SER A 9 -12.33 -8.22 0.61
N PRO A 10 -12.80 -9.15 -0.24
CA PRO A 10 -11.94 -10.05 -1.03
C PRO A 10 -10.90 -9.28 -1.85
N VAL A 11 -11.28 -8.13 -2.39
CA VAL A 11 -10.39 -7.24 -3.15
C VAL A 11 -9.20 -6.78 -2.32
N PHE A 12 -9.40 -6.53 -1.02
CA PHE A 12 -8.33 -6.14 -0.11
C PHE A 12 -7.43 -7.34 0.24
N LEU A 13 -8.00 -8.54 0.42
CA LEU A 13 -7.22 -9.75 0.68
C LEU A 13 -6.32 -10.12 -0.50
N ILE A 14 -6.83 -9.98 -1.73
CA ILE A 14 -6.03 -10.20 -2.95
C ILE A 14 -4.86 -9.21 -3.00
N ALA A 15 -5.11 -7.92 -2.80
CA ALA A 15 -4.05 -6.92 -2.78
C ALA A 15 -3.03 -7.18 -1.66
N LEU A 16 -3.48 -7.60 -0.48
CA LEU A 16 -2.61 -7.99 0.64
C LEU A 16 -1.72 -9.19 0.29
N GLY A 17 -2.31 -10.22 -0.33
CA GLY A 17 -1.56 -11.40 -0.80
C GLY A 17 -0.54 -11.05 -1.87
N VAL A 18 -0.92 -10.23 -2.86
CA VAL A 18 0.01 -9.76 -3.91
C VAL A 18 1.15 -8.94 -3.30
N SER A 19 0.84 -8.05 -2.35
CA SER A 19 1.85 -7.26 -1.64
C SER A 19 2.81 -8.13 -0.83
N ALA A 20 2.30 -9.16 -0.16
CA ALA A 20 3.11 -10.14 0.55
C ALA A 20 4.03 -10.91 -0.41
N LEU A 21 3.53 -11.37 -1.56
CA LEU A 21 4.32 -12.06 -2.59
C LEU A 21 5.42 -11.17 -3.17
N LEU A 22 5.11 -9.89 -3.43
CA LEU A 22 6.11 -8.91 -3.88
C LEU A 22 7.17 -8.65 -2.81
N GLY A 23 6.79 -8.63 -1.54
CA GLY A 23 7.73 -8.54 -0.42
C GLY A 23 8.67 -9.74 -0.38
N LEU A 24 8.15 -10.96 -0.51
CA LEU A 24 8.99 -12.17 -0.60
C LEU A 24 9.94 -12.11 -1.80
N ALA A 25 9.44 -11.73 -2.97
CA ALA A 25 10.26 -11.63 -4.18
C ALA A 25 11.35 -10.57 -4.03
N GLY A 26 10.98 -9.37 -3.55
CA GLY A 26 11.90 -8.26 -3.30
C GLY A 26 12.96 -8.59 -2.25
N GLY A 27 12.55 -9.21 -1.14
CA GLY A 27 13.43 -9.67 -0.08
C GLY A 27 14.34 -10.81 -0.51
N SER A 28 13.86 -11.73 -1.36
CA SER A 28 14.68 -12.84 -1.86
C SER A 28 15.93 -12.38 -2.61
N GLY A 29 15.88 -11.21 -3.26
CA GLY A 29 17.03 -10.61 -3.96
C GLY A 29 18.27 -10.46 -3.08
N PHE A 30 18.11 -10.25 -1.77
CA PHE A 30 19.23 -10.11 -0.84
C PHE A 30 20.01 -11.41 -0.59
N ASN A 31 19.44 -12.58 -0.94
CA ASN A 31 20.11 -13.87 -0.76
C ASN A 31 21.01 -14.26 -1.94
N TRP A 32 20.77 -13.72 -3.14
CA TRP A 32 21.44 -14.19 -4.37
C TRP A 32 21.97 -13.08 -5.27
N ALA A 33 21.57 -11.82 -5.07
CA ALA A 33 22.07 -10.69 -5.84
C ALA A 33 23.14 -9.90 -5.06
N ALA A 34 23.96 -9.16 -5.80
CA ALA A 34 24.83 -8.16 -5.20
C ALA A 34 23.98 -7.10 -4.44
N PRO A 35 24.48 -6.49 -3.35
CA PRO A 35 23.70 -5.61 -2.49
C PRO A 35 22.96 -4.50 -3.24
N GLN A 36 23.62 -3.85 -4.20
CA GLN A 36 23.02 -2.77 -4.99
C GLN A 36 21.80 -3.26 -5.81
N ARG A 37 21.93 -4.41 -6.47
CA ARG A 37 20.85 -5.01 -7.27
C ARG A 37 19.71 -5.51 -6.39
N ALA A 38 20.00 -6.03 -5.19
CA ALA A 38 18.97 -6.43 -4.24
C ALA A 38 18.09 -5.24 -3.83
N TRP A 39 18.70 -4.08 -3.56
CA TRP A 39 17.97 -2.84 -3.28
C TRP A 39 17.14 -2.35 -4.48
N GLU A 40 17.64 -2.46 -5.70
CA GLU A 40 16.89 -2.13 -6.92
C GLU A 40 15.65 -3.02 -7.08
N ILE A 41 15.81 -4.33 -6.88
CA ILE A 41 14.70 -5.31 -6.95
C ILE A 41 13.65 -5.03 -5.87
N LEU A 42 14.09 -4.80 -4.62
CA LEU A 42 13.21 -4.45 -3.51
C LEU A 42 12.42 -3.17 -3.81
N THR A 43 13.11 -2.14 -4.31
CA THR A 43 12.49 -0.85 -4.64
C THR A 43 11.49 -1.00 -5.78
N ALA A 44 11.82 -1.76 -6.83
CA ALA A 44 10.90 -2.02 -7.94
C ALA A 44 9.64 -2.77 -7.48
N ALA A 45 9.80 -3.81 -6.66
CA ALA A 45 8.68 -4.56 -6.07
C ALA A 45 7.81 -3.68 -5.17
N PHE A 46 8.44 -2.80 -4.40
CA PHE A 46 7.74 -1.84 -3.55
C PHE A 46 6.97 -0.79 -4.36
N LEU A 47 7.57 -0.24 -5.42
CA LEU A 47 6.91 0.71 -6.33
C LEU A 47 5.67 0.09 -6.98
N TRP A 48 5.75 -1.18 -7.38
CA TRP A 48 4.59 -1.89 -7.92
C TRP A 48 3.45 -2.02 -6.90
N THR A 49 3.81 -2.24 -5.63
CA THR A 49 2.86 -2.25 -4.50
C THR A 49 2.20 -0.88 -4.33
N LEU A 50 2.97 0.22 -4.39
CA LEU A 50 2.45 1.58 -4.30
C LEU A 50 1.53 1.95 -5.45
N ILE A 51 1.90 1.62 -6.70
CA ILE A 51 1.07 1.88 -7.89
C ILE A 51 -0.26 1.13 -7.76
N SER A 52 -0.22 -0.14 -7.34
CA SER A 52 -1.42 -0.95 -7.11
C SER A 52 -2.30 -0.36 -6.01
N ALA A 53 -1.70 0.08 -4.89
CA ALA A 53 -2.43 0.72 -3.80
C ALA A 53 -3.08 2.04 -4.25
N ALA A 54 -2.34 2.89 -4.98
CA ALA A 54 -2.84 4.15 -5.53
C ALA A 54 -4.00 3.92 -6.53
N GLY A 55 -3.87 2.96 -7.44
CA GLY A 55 -4.93 2.59 -8.39
C GLY A 55 -6.20 2.11 -7.66
N THR A 56 -6.04 1.30 -6.62
CA THR A 56 -7.17 0.82 -5.80
C THR A 56 -7.83 1.98 -5.04
N MET A 57 -7.03 2.92 -4.53
CA MET A 57 -7.48 4.13 -3.85
C MET A 57 -8.32 5.02 -4.76
N ILE A 58 -7.83 5.28 -5.97
CA ILE A 58 -8.54 6.04 -7.00
C ILE A 58 -9.86 5.33 -7.38
N GLY A 59 -9.82 4.03 -7.65
CA GLY A 59 -11.02 3.26 -8.02
C GLY A 59 -12.10 3.26 -6.94
N ARG A 60 -11.72 3.07 -5.67
CA ARG A 60 -12.66 3.13 -4.53
C ARG A 60 -13.21 4.53 -4.28
N PHE A 61 -12.36 5.55 -4.46
CA PHE A 61 -12.78 6.94 -4.37
C PHE A 61 -13.87 7.26 -5.41
N PHE A 62 -13.65 6.91 -6.68
CA PHE A 62 -14.66 7.09 -7.73
C PHE A 62 -15.93 6.27 -7.44
N GLY A 63 -15.80 5.02 -6.99
CA GLY A 63 -16.94 4.17 -6.64
C GLY A 63 -17.82 4.74 -5.52
N GLU A 64 -17.22 5.21 -4.41
CA GLU A 64 -17.96 5.81 -3.29
C GLU A 64 -18.48 7.21 -3.62
N ARG A 65 -17.76 7.98 -4.43
CA ARG A 65 -18.24 9.29 -4.94
C ARG A 65 -19.50 9.13 -5.78
N VAL A 66 -19.48 8.23 -6.77
CA VAL A 66 -20.59 8.01 -7.71
C VAL A 66 -21.80 7.39 -6.99
N ARG A 67 -21.59 6.44 -6.07
CA ARG A 67 -22.70 5.74 -5.41
C ARG A 67 -23.29 6.46 -4.20
N ARG A 68 -22.49 7.23 -3.44
CA ARG A 68 -22.92 7.74 -2.12
C ARG A 68 -22.64 9.22 -1.87
N GLY A 69 -22.03 9.94 -2.82
CA GLY A 69 -21.64 11.35 -2.64
C GLY A 69 -20.61 11.60 -1.53
N ASN A 70 -20.07 10.54 -0.90
CA ASN A 70 -19.28 10.60 0.33
C ASN A 70 -17.78 10.49 0.04
N TRP A 71 -17.24 11.54 -0.58
CA TRP A 71 -15.83 11.62 -1.01
C TRP A 71 -14.83 11.46 0.16
N ARG A 72 -15.13 12.01 1.35
CA ARG A 72 -14.29 11.88 2.56
C ARG A 72 -14.11 10.42 2.99
N ARG A 73 -15.18 9.63 2.87
CA ARG A 73 -15.18 8.23 3.29
C ARG A 73 -14.40 7.35 2.31
N GLY A 74 -14.49 7.63 1.00
CA GLY A 74 -13.67 6.97 -0.01
C GLY A 74 -12.17 7.17 0.22
N LEU A 75 -11.76 8.41 0.53
CA LEU A 75 -10.39 8.77 0.89
C LEU A 75 -9.90 8.06 2.17
N TRP A 76 -10.72 8.06 3.22
CA TRP A 76 -10.37 7.41 4.48
C TRP A 76 -10.19 5.90 4.33
N ILE A 77 -11.13 5.22 3.66
CA ILE A 77 -11.08 3.77 3.46
C ILE A 77 -9.82 3.38 2.68
N ALA A 78 -9.44 4.17 1.68
CA ALA A 78 -8.28 3.85 0.87
C ALA A 78 -6.95 4.14 1.59
N GLY A 79 -6.85 5.24 2.34
CA GLY A 79 -5.67 5.53 3.15
C GLY A 79 -5.41 4.46 4.22
N VAL A 80 -6.47 4.00 4.90
CA VAL A 80 -6.38 2.94 5.92
C VAL A 80 -6.01 1.57 5.33
N GLN A 81 -6.12 1.39 4.01
CA GLN A 81 -5.75 0.14 3.34
C GLN A 81 -4.31 0.13 2.81
N SER A 82 -3.75 1.28 2.43
CA SER A 82 -2.38 1.34 1.90
C SER A 82 -1.33 0.99 2.94
N PHE A 83 -1.50 1.41 4.20
CA PHE A 83 -0.55 1.10 5.28
C PHE A 83 -0.42 -0.40 5.55
N PRO A 84 -1.52 -1.19 5.70
CA PRO A 84 -1.44 -2.64 5.80
C PRO A 84 -0.71 -3.33 4.66
N LEU A 85 -0.83 -2.83 3.42
CA LEU A 85 -0.09 -3.38 2.27
C LEU A 85 1.41 -3.17 2.46
N THR A 86 1.83 -1.95 2.78
CA THR A 86 3.25 -1.64 3.06
C THR A 86 3.80 -2.45 4.23
N THR A 87 3.01 -2.64 5.30
CA THR A 87 3.40 -3.50 6.42
C THR A 87 3.56 -4.95 5.99
N ALA A 88 2.61 -5.49 5.21
CA ALA A 88 2.68 -6.86 4.71
C ALA A 88 3.91 -7.08 3.81
N PHE A 89 4.19 -6.13 2.90
CA PHE A 89 5.37 -6.14 2.03
C PHE A 89 6.67 -6.18 2.84
N LEU A 90 6.85 -5.25 3.78
CA LEU A 90 8.07 -5.17 4.59
C LEU A 90 8.24 -6.40 5.48
N PHE A 91 7.15 -6.88 6.07
CA PHE A 91 7.16 -8.06 6.91
C PHE A 91 7.63 -9.28 6.13
N THR A 92 7.06 -9.54 4.95
CA THR A 92 7.47 -10.69 4.15
C THR A 92 8.84 -10.52 3.51
N ALA A 93 9.25 -9.31 3.15
CA ALA A 93 10.60 -9.05 2.68
C ALA A 93 11.65 -9.38 3.77
N ALA A 94 11.41 -8.96 5.01
CA ALA A 94 12.31 -9.21 6.14
C ALA A 94 12.44 -10.71 6.48
N LEU A 95 11.37 -11.50 6.30
CA LEU A 95 11.43 -12.96 6.51
C LEU A 95 12.45 -13.66 5.61
N VAL A 96 12.76 -13.08 4.45
CA VAL A 96 13.64 -13.70 3.45
C VAL A 96 15.00 -13.01 3.39
N ALA A 97 15.07 -11.70 3.63
CA ALA A 97 16.27 -10.88 3.47
C ALA A 97 17.11 -10.69 4.75
N ASP A 98 16.57 -11.02 5.93
CA ASP A 98 17.01 -10.61 7.29
C ASP A 98 16.29 -9.36 7.82
N PHE A 99 15.95 -9.36 9.11
CA PHE A 99 15.29 -8.26 9.82
C PHE A 99 16.17 -7.00 9.93
N SER A 100 17.48 -7.13 9.71
CA SER A 100 18.42 -6.01 9.66
C SER A 100 18.11 -4.98 8.56
N ILE A 101 17.30 -5.34 7.54
CA ILE A 101 16.86 -4.38 6.51
C ILE A 101 15.77 -3.43 7.01
N ILE A 102 15.00 -3.79 8.05
CA ILE A 102 13.82 -3.03 8.49
C ILE A 102 14.16 -1.60 8.91
N PRO A 103 15.20 -1.33 9.73
CA PRO A 103 15.55 0.03 10.14
C PRO A 103 15.84 0.97 8.96
N VAL A 104 16.33 0.43 7.84
CA VAL A 104 16.69 1.20 6.64
C VAL A 104 15.52 1.30 5.66
N ALA A 105 14.84 0.18 5.39
CA ALA A 105 13.77 0.10 4.40
C ALA A 105 12.44 0.68 4.92
N ALA A 106 12.12 0.51 6.20
CA ALA A 106 10.83 0.92 6.75
C ALA A 106 10.59 2.43 6.67
N PRO A 107 11.53 3.32 7.06
CA PRO A 107 11.32 4.76 6.93
C PRO A 107 11.02 5.17 5.48
N VAL A 108 11.76 4.63 4.52
CA VAL A 108 11.60 4.94 3.09
C VAL A 108 10.24 4.44 2.58
N CYS A 109 9.88 3.19 2.90
CA CYS A 109 8.63 2.60 2.44
C CYS A 109 7.40 3.29 3.07
N TYR A 110 7.43 3.57 4.37
CA TYR A 110 6.33 4.28 5.02
C TYR A 110 6.25 5.75 4.57
N ALA A 111 7.38 6.43 4.37
CA ALA A 111 7.39 7.78 3.81
C ALA A 111 6.80 7.80 2.39
N GLY A 112 7.20 6.87 1.51
CA GLY A 112 6.63 6.75 0.17
C GLY A 112 5.12 6.47 0.20
N THR A 113 4.68 5.59 1.09
CA THR A 113 3.24 5.30 1.31
C THR A 113 2.48 6.55 1.76
N LEU A 114 3.06 7.32 2.68
CA LEU A 114 2.48 8.56 3.17
C LEU A 114 2.36 9.60 2.05
N VAL A 115 3.41 9.77 1.24
CA VAL A 115 3.40 10.70 0.09
C VAL A 115 2.30 10.32 -0.90
N VAL A 116 2.16 9.04 -1.23
CA VAL A 116 1.08 8.55 -2.11
C VAL A 116 -0.29 8.80 -1.48
N ALA A 117 -0.47 8.47 -0.20
CA ALA A 117 -1.73 8.68 0.51
C ALA A 117 -2.14 10.17 0.56
N LEU A 118 -1.18 11.06 0.83
CA LEU A 118 -1.40 12.51 0.83
C LEU A 118 -1.69 13.05 -0.57
N SER A 119 -0.91 12.63 -1.58
CA SER A 119 -1.08 13.09 -2.96
C SER A 119 -2.46 12.69 -3.51
N THR A 120 -2.87 11.46 -3.24
CA THR A 120 -4.20 10.96 -3.64
C THR A 120 -5.31 11.60 -2.80
N GLY A 121 -5.01 11.91 -1.53
CA GLY A 121 -5.78 12.78 -0.64
C GLY A 121 -6.12 14.13 -1.28
N VAL A 122 -5.09 14.87 -1.65
CA VAL A 122 -5.17 16.19 -2.26
C VAL A 122 -5.94 16.12 -3.58
N LEU A 123 -5.60 15.17 -4.47
CA LEU A 123 -6.35 14.93 -5.71
C LEU A 123 -7.84 14.68 -5.46
N GLY A 124 -8.16 13.84 -4.46
CA GLY A 124 -9.55 13.56 -4.08
C GLY A 124 -10.28 14.78 -3.55
N THR A 125 -9.59 15.67 -2.83
CA THR A 125 -10.18 16.95 -2.39
C THR A 125 -10.38 17.92 -3.54
N LEU A 126 -9.35 18.16 -4.37
CA LEU A 126 -9.40 19.14 -5.47
C LEU A 126 -10.43 18.78 -6.54
N THR A 127 -10.69 17.49 -6.74
CA THR A 127 -11.70 17.01 -7.67
C THR A 127 -13.10 16.94 -7.06
N SER A 128 -13.29 17.31 -5.79
CA SER A 128 -14.58 17.31 -5.09
C SER A 128 -15.53 18.37 -5.67
N PRO A 129 -16.82 18.04 -5.90
CA PRO A 129 -17.78 18.98 -6.48
C PRO A 129 -18.20 20.12 -5.53
N PHE A 130 -17.81 20.07 -4.24
CA PHE A 130 -18.20 21.05 -3.21
C PHE A 130 -17.11 22.11 -2.92
N ILE A 131 -16.07 22.20 -3.75
CA ILE A 131 -15.10 23.31 -3.71
C ILE A 131 -15.64 24.55 -4.47
N LYS A 132 -16.81 24.44 -5.11
CA LYS A 132 -17.59 25.57 -5.61
C LYS A 132 -18.74 25.87 -4.67
#